data_AF-A0A3N5W7P1-F1
#
_entry.id   AF-A0A3N5W7P1-F1
#
_cell.length_a   1.000
_cell.length_b   1.000
_cell.length_c   1.000
_cell.angle_alpha   90.00
_cell.angle_beta   90.00
_cell.angle_gamma   90.00
#
_symmetry.space_group_name_H-M   'P 1'
#
loop_
_entity.id
_entity.type
_entity.pdbx_description
1 polymer ?
#
loop_
_entity_poly.entity_id
_entity_poly.type
_entity_poly.pdbx_seq_one_letter_code
_entity_poly.pdbx_strand_id
1 'polypeptide(L)'
;MNAQQTLQKEIEESKTWFSREKEESAYKRDLKKGIELINWVLENMKNPDVKICNLIESKMNEIILTINKTYSIFESDKLHRELRILEWIFLSSLC
;
A
#
# COMPACT_ATOMS: atom_id res chain seq x y z
N MET A 1 1.88 -18.65 -7.73
CA MET A 1 2.76 -17.49 -7.45
C MET A 1 2.74 -17.26 -5.95
N ASN A 2 3.89 -17.12 -5.28
CA ASN A 2 3.92 -16.78 -3.84
C ASN A 2 3.52 -15.30 -3.67
N ALA A 3 2.69 -14.99 -2.68
CA ALA A 3 2.35 -13.63 -2.27
C ALA A 3 3.59 -12.73 -2.14
N GLN A 4 4.63 -13.20 -1.45
CA GLN A 4 5.87 -12.44 -1.27
C GLN A 4 6.58 -12.15 -2.60
N GLN A 5 6.61 -13.11 -3.53
CA GLN A 5 7.21 -12.91 -4.85
C GLN A 5 6.42 -11.90 -5.69
N THR A 6 5.08 -11.92 -5.57
CA THR A 6 4.18 -10.98 -6.24
C THR A 6 4.46 -9.55 -5.76
N LEU A 7 4.53 -9.38 -4.43
CA LEU A 7 4.83 -8.09 -3.80
C LEU A 7 6.24 -7.57 -4.13
N GLN A 8 7.25 -8.45 -4.15
CA GLN A 8 8.60 -8.08 -4.56
C GLN A 8 8.66 -7.64 -6.03
N LYS A 9 7.96 -8.35 -6.91
CA LYS A 9 7.87 -7.98 -8.33
C LYS A 9 7.22 -6.60 -8.50
N GLU A 10 6.13 -6.34 -7.79
CA GLU A 10 5.45 -5.04 -7.81
C GLU A 10 6.37 -3.89 -7.35
N ILE A 11 7.19 -4.11 -6.32
CA ILE A 11 8.19 -3.12 -5.89
C ILE A 11 9.16 -2.80 -7.03
N GLU A 12 9.69 -3.81 -7.72
CA GLU A 12 10.67 -3.62 -8.78
C GLU A 12 10.06 -2.91 -10.01
N GLU A 13 8.82 -3.26 -10.37
CA GLU A 13 8.07 -2.56 -11.42
C GLU A 13 7.78 -1.11 -11.01
N SER A 14 7.31 -0.89 -9.78
CA SER A 14 7.03 0.45 -9.24
C SER A 14 8.29 1.32 -9.17
N LYS A 15 9.44 0.79 -8.75
CA LYS A 15 10.73 1.51 -8.77
C LYS A 15 11.15 1.87 -10.19
N THR A 16 10.92 0.97 -11.14
CA THR A 16 11.21 1.21 -12.56
C THR A 16 10.39 2.39 -13.08
N TRP A 17 9.09 2.42 -12.80
CA TRP A 17 8.24 3.55 -13.18
C TRP A 17 8.59 4.83 -12.44
N PHE A 18 8.89 4.74 -11.14
CA PHE A 18 9.26 5.88 -10.32
C PHE A 18 10.53 6.58 -10.82
N SER A 19 11.53 5.81 -11.26
CA SER A 19 12.78 6.37 -11.82
C SER A 19 12.61 6.98 -13.21
N ARG A 20 11.61 6.53 -13.97
CA ARG A 20 11.26 7.10 -15.29
C ARG A 20 10.44 8.38 -15.19
N GLU A 21 9.65 8.51 -14.13
CA GLU A 21 8.79 9.67 -13.90
C GLU A 21 9.61 10.87 -13.41
N LYS A 22 9.84 11.82 -14.32
CA LYS A 22 10.69 12.99 -14.04
C LYS A 22 9.95 14.08 -13.29
N GLU A 23 8.64 14.18 -13.47
CA GLU A 23 7.82 15.23 -12.88
C GLU A 23 7.19 14.78 -11.56
N GLU A 24 7.04 15.71 -10.61
CA GLU A 24 6.28 15.44 -9.40
C GLU A 24 4.78 15.42 -9.73
N SER A 25 4.21 14.22 -9.75
CA SER A 25 2.82 13.98 -10.12
C SER A 25 2.07 13.20 -9.03
N ALA A 26 0.74 13.14 -9.13
CA ALA A 26 -0.05 12.24 -8.29
C ALA A 26 0.40 10.78 -8.48
N TYR A 27 0.67 10.38 -9.71
CA TYR A 27 1.17 9.04 -10.03
C TYR A 27 2.51 8.73 -9.37
N LYS A 28 3.49 9.64 -9.43
CA LYS A 28 4.80 9.44 -8.78
C LYS A 28 4.70 9.30 -7.26
N ARG A 29 3.82 10.09 -6.63
CA ARG A 29 3.53 9.98 -5.19
C ARG A 29 2.87 8.65 -4.85
N ASP A 30 1.94 8.19 -5.68
CA ASP A 30 1.27 6.91 -5.49
C ASP A 30 2.24 5.74 -5.63
N LEU A 31 3.15 5.77 -6.61
CA LEU A 31 4.22 4.77 -6.75
C LEU A 31 5.10 4.71 -5.50
N LYS A 32 5.53 5.87 -4.98
CA LYS A 32 6.35 5.93 -3.76
C LYS A 32 5.60 5.33 -2.58
N LYS A 33 4.33 5.72 -2.38
CA LYS A 33 3.50 5.23 -1.28
C LYS A 33 3.21 3.74 -1.39
N GLY A 34 3.01 3.23 -2.62
CA GLY A 34 2.88 1.81 -2.91
C GLY A 34 4.09 1.02 -2.47
N ILE A 35 5.29 1.46 -2.88
CA ILE A 35 6.56 0.85 -2.47
C ILE A 35 6.71 0.85 -0.94
N GLU A 36 6.39 1.96 -0.25
CA GLU A 36 6.45 2.05 1.20
C GLU A 36 5.52 1.04 1.89
N LEU A 37 4.26 0.93 1.45
CA LEU A 37 3.29 0.00 2.01
C LEU A 37 3.65 -1.47 1.76
N ILE A 38 4.09 -1.80 0.55
CA ILE A 38 4.48 -3.17 0.22
C ILE A 38 5.71 -3.59 1.03
N ASN A 39 6.71 -2.71 1.18
CA ASN A 39 7.85 -2.97 2.06
C ASN A 39 7.42 -3.20 3.50
N TRP A 40 6.51 -2.37 4.03
CA TRP A 40 5.96 -2.56 5.38
C TRP A 40 5.27 -3.92 5.54
N VAL A 41 4.49 -4.37 4.56
CA VAL A 41 3.87 -5.71 4.59
C VAL A 41 4.92 -6.82 4.57
N LEU A 42 5.90 -6.73 3.67
CA LEU A 42 6.97 -7.72 3.56
C LEU A 42 7.82 -7.83 4.83
N GLU A 43 8.10 -6.71 5.50
CA GLU A 43 8.80 -6.71 6.80
C GLU A 43 7.96 -7.40 7.89
N ASN A 44 6.65 -7.12 7.97
CA ASN A 44 5.78 -7.78 8.94
C ASN A 44 5.61 -9.27 8.67
N MET A 45 5.62 -9.70 7.40
CA MET A 45 5.61 -11.12 7.02
C MET A 45 6.85 -11.91 7.49
N LYS A 46 7.95 -11.24 7.85
CA LYS A 46 9.13 -11.91 8.44
C LYS A 46 8.87 -12.40 9.87
N ASN A 47 7.89 -11.82 10.56
CA ASN A 47 7.52 -12.23 11.90
C ASN A 47 6.37 -13.26 11.84
N PRO A 48 6.61 -14.53 12.19
CA PRO A 48 5.57 -15.58 12.12
C PRO A 48 4.43 -15.37 13.12
N ASP A 49 4.61 -14.58 14.17
CA ASP A 49 3.56 -14.28 15.16
C ASP A 49 2.55 -13.25 14.65
N VAL A 50 2.88 -12.55 13.55
CA VAL A 50 2.00 -11.53 12.96
C VAL A 50 1.04 -12.18 11.97
N LYS A 51 -0.25 -12.10 12.28
CA LYS A 51 -1.32 -12.39 11.32
C LYS A 51 -1.44 -11.24 10.32
N ILE A 52 -0.71 -11.34 9.20
CA ILE A 52 -0.58 -10.25 8.23
C ILE A 52 -1.93 -9.74 7.71
N CYS A 53 -2.90 -10.64 7.48
CA CYS A 53 -4.26 -10.26 7.04
C CYS A 53 -4.93 -9.34 8.05
N ASN A 54 -4.92 -9.71 9.33
CA ASN A 54 -5.51 -8.91 10.40
C ASN A 54 -4.81 -7.55 10.55
N LEU A 55 -3.49 -7.51 10.34
CA LEU A 55 -2.71 -6.27 10.40
C LEU A 55 -3.09 -5.32 9.27
N ILE A 56 -3.19 -5.83 8.03
CA ILE A 56 -3.61 -5.04 6.87
C ILE A 56 -5.05 -4.55 7.05
N GLU A 57 -5.96 -5.43 7.45
CA GLU A 57 -7.38 -5.09 7.69
C GLU A 57 -7.53 -4.03 8.78
N SER A 58 -6.78 -4.14 9.90
CA SER A 58 -6.77 -3.12 10.95
C SER A 58 -6.33 -1.76 10.41
N LYS A 59 -5.27 -1.72 9.60
CA LYS A 59 -4.77 -0.48 8.99
C LYS A 59 -5.75 0.12 7.99
N MET A 60 -6.45 -0.71 7.20
CA MET A 60 -7.52 -0.27 6.32
C MET A 60 -8.66 0.37 7.11
N ASN A 61 -9.08 -0.26 8.22
CA ASN A 61 -10.12 0.27 9.10
C ASN A 61 -9.71 1.62 9.73
N GLU A 62 -8.46 1.76 10.16
CA GLU A 62 -7.93 3.05 10.65
C GLU A 62 -7.99 4.15 9.59
N ILE A 63 -7.63 3.83 8.35
CA ILE A 63 -7.69 4.78 7.22
C ILE A 63 -9.14 5.17 6.92
N ILE A 64 -10.08 4.22 6.89
CA ILE A 64 -11.51 4.48 6.68
C ILE A 64 -12.06 5.39 7.78
N LEU A 65 -11.72 5.13 9.05
CA LEU A 65 -12.12 6.00 10.16
C LEU A 65 -11.53 7.41 10.03
N THR A 66 -10.29 7.52 9.53
CA THR A 66 -9.63 8.82 9.32
C THR A 66 -10.30 9.59 8.19
N ILE A 67 -10.64 8.93 7.08
CA ILE A 67 -11.41 9.50 5.97
C ILE A 67 -12.74 10.07 6.49
N ASN A 68 -13.50 9.28 7.26
CA ASN A 68 -14.81 9.69 7.78
C ASN A 68 -14.73 10.90 8.73
N LYS A 69 -13.56 11.14 9.36
CA LYS A 69 -13.31 12.29 10.23
C LYS A 69 -12.66 13.47 9.50
N THR A 70 -12.27 13.30 8.24
CA THR A 70 -11.54 14.29 7.46
C THR A 70 -12.52 15.13 6.63
N TYR A 71 -12.53 16.44 6.85
CA TYR A 71 -13.34 17.39 6.08
C TYR A 71 -12.60 17.97 4.85
N SER A 72 -11.36 17.55 4.62
CA SER A 72 -10.54 17.99 3.47
C SER A 72 -10.59 16.96 2.34
N ILE A 73 -11.10 17.38 1.18
CA ILE A 73 -11.14 16.55 -0.03
C ILE A 73 -9.73 16.10 -0.42
N PHE A 74 -8.73 16.97 -0.32
CA PHE A 74 -7.34 16.65 -0.68
C PHE A 74 -6.70 15.64 0.26
N GLU A 75 -6.98 15.70 1.56
CA GLU A 75 -6.47 14.71 2.51
C GLU A 75 -7.23 13.38 2.38
N SER A 76 -8.55 13.45 2.16
CA SER A 76 -9.36 12.26 1.89
C SER A 76 -8.90 11.53 0.63
N ASP A 77 -8.59 12.24 -0.46
CA ASP A 77 -8.12 11.62 -1.71
C ASP A 77 -6.81 10.83 -1.51
N LYS A 78 -5.86 11.37 -0.73
CA LYS A 78 -4.62 10.66 -0.38
C LYS A 78 -4.91 9.38 0.40
N LEU A 79 -5.80 9.45 1.39
CA LEU A 79 -6.17 8.30 2.20
C LEU A 79 -6.92 7.24 1.39
N HIS A 80 -7.80 7.63 0.46
CA HIS A 80 -8.45 6.71 -0.46
C HIS A 80 -7.45 6.01 -1.38
N ARG A 81 -6.40 6.70 -1.84
CA ARG A 81 -5.32 6.08 -2.62
C ARG A 81 -4.57 5.05 -1.79
N GLU A 82 -4.21 5.39 -0.55
CA GLU A 82 -3.57 4.46 0.38
C GLU A 82 -4.43 3.22 0.65
N LEU A 83 -5.74 3.41 0.86
CA LEU A 83 -6.70 2.34 1.04
C LEU A 83 -6.74 1.38 -0.16
N ARG A 84 -6.82 1.91 -1.39
CA ARG A 84 -6.82 1.08 -2.62
C ARG A 84 -5.55 0.25 -2.77
N ILE A 85 -4.39 0.80 -2.39
CA ILE A 85 -3.13 0.05 -2.41
C ILE A 85 -3.19 -1.09 -1.40
N LEU A 86 -3.68 -0.84 -0.17
CA LEU A 86 -3.81 -1.87 0.86
C LEU A 86 -4.83 -2.95 0.47
N GLU A 87 -5.97 -2.59 -0.14
CA GLU A 87 -6.94 -3.52 -0.69
C GLU A 87 -6.31 -4.44 -1.75
N TRP A 88 -5.52 -3.87 -2.67
CA TRP A 88 -4.81 -4.64 -3.67
C TRP A 88 -3.79 -5.59 -3.04
N ILE A 89 -3.02 -5.13 -2.03
CA ILE A 89 -2.08 -5.99 -1.31
C ILE A 89 -2.82 -7.12 -0.58
N PHE A 90 -3.94 -6.81 0.08
CA PHE A 90 -4.76 -7.78 0.79
C PHE A 90 -5.21 -8.91 -0.16
N LEU A 91 -5.78 -8.56 -1.31
CA LEU A 91 -6.20 -9.52 -2.33
C LEU A 91 -5.04 -10.28 -2.97
N SER A 92 -3.90 -9.61 -3.18
CA SER A 92 -2.72 -10.22 -3.83
C SER A 92 -1.91 -11.10 -2.87
N SER A 93 -2.08 -10.94 -1.56
CA SER A 93 -1.37 -11.70 -0.54
C SER A 93 -2.02 -13.05 -0.19
N LEU A 94 -3.13 -13.41 -0.83
CA LEU A 94 -3.90 -14.63 -0.57
C LEU A 94 -4.29 -14.79 0.92
N CYS A 95 -4.59 -13.66 1.56
CA CYS A 95 -5.74 -13.64 2.45
C CYS A 95 -6.99 -13.96 1.58
#